data_AF-A0A9W6W9P6-F1
#
_entry.id   AF-A0A9W6W9P6-F1
#
_cell.length_a   1.000
_cell.length_b   1.000
_cell.length_c   1.000
_cell.angle_alpha   90.00
_cell.angle_beta   90.00
_cell.angle_gamma   90.00
#
_symmetry.space_group_name_H-M   'P 1'
#
loop_
_entity.id
_entity.type
_entity.pdbx_description
1 polymer ?
#
loop_
_entity_poly.entity_id
_entity_poly.type
_entity_poly.pdbx_seq_one_letter_code
_entity_poly.pdbx_strand_id
1 'polypeptide(L)'
;MSSALKTLAALLVFAVAIIVAPPAFATTSDEAGYRAQTVTLDRTGGYAGLHLRYTVDSRAGEPLAAAVTTTEFRALADHYPTPCCDQFTYTLTVRYTNGSVKSIEAGGDLPDLLADAIDRAVAVGTQRQITSERASLLVVLTGSGAPTWWTVDCPSASCAALTPAVRATFPPVPAEAPCTRIYGGPQRAHVLGYWSGERIDATFNRLGGCEIARWDAASGLLTPPAA
;
A
#
# COMPACT_ATOMS: atom_id res chain seq x y z
N MET A 1 43.90 75.20 68.75
CA MET A 1 42.52 75.52 68.34
C MET A 1 41.99 74.34 67.55
N SER A 2 40.94 73.68 68.09
CA SER A 2 39.81 72.99 67.42
C SER A 2 40.09 72.23 66.09
N SER A 3 39.70 70.97 65.85
CA SER A 3 38.49 70.27 66.28
C SER A 3 38.59 68.78 65.91
N ALA A 4 37.92 67.95 66.71
CA ALA A 4 37.66 66.53 66.49
C ALA A 4 36.90 66.25 65.17
N LEU A 5 37.21 65.12 64.52
CA LEU A 5 36.33 64.54 63.51
C LEU A 5 36.30 63.02 63.66
N LYS A 6 35.06 62.51 63.55
CA LYS A 6 34.51 61.34 64.20
C LYS A 6 34.78 60.04 63.43
N THR A 7 34.96 58.97 64.20
CA THR A 7 34.97 57.56 63.80
C THR A 7 33.65 57.16 63.13
N LEU A 8 33.72 56.55 61.94
CA LEU A 8 32.58 55.89 61.28
C LEU A 8 33.03 54.47 60.89
N ALA A 9 32.61 53.50 61.69
CA ALA A 9 32.77 52.09 61.40
C ALA A 9 31.65 51.64 60.44
N ALA A 10 32.01 51.30 59.21
CA ALA A 10 31.10 50.74 58.24
C ALA A 10 30.97 49.21 58.47
N LEU A 11 29.85 48.78 59.03
CA LEU A 11 29.44 47.38 59.09
C LEU A 11 28.97 46.94 57.68
N LEU A 12 29.80 46.15 57.00
CA LEU A 12 29.48 45.53 55.72
C LEU A 12 28.73 44.21 55.97
N VAL A 13 27.42 44.22 55.78
CA VAL A 13 26.58 43.01 55.82
C VAL A 13 26.69 42.31 54.45
N PHE A 14 27.42 41.20 54.40
CA PHE A 14 27.50 40.34 53.21
C PHE A 14 26.23 39.47 53.13
N ALA A 15 25.29 39.84 52.26
CA ALA A 15 24.14 39.01 51.94
C ALA A 15 24.58 37.84 51.05
N VAL A 16 24.64 36.63 51.61
CA VAL A 16 24.88 35.39 50.85
C VAL A 16 23.58 35.03 50.13
N ALA A 17 23.52 35.29 48.83
CA ALA A 17 22.43 34.81 47.97
C ALA A 17 22.66 33.32 47.66
N ILE A 18 21.85 32.45 48.26
CA ILE A 18 21.80 31.03 47.91
C ILE A 18 21.07 30.92 46.57
N ILE A 19 21.82 30.70 45.49
CA ILE A 19 21.26 30.37 44.18
C ILE A 19 20.79 28.92 44.24
N VAL A 20 19.50 28.70 44.47
CA VAL A 20 18.87 27.39 44.29
C VAL A 20 18.68 27.18 42.80
N ALA A 21 19.56 26.38 42.18
CA ALA A 21 19.38 25.95 40.81
C ALA A 21 18.05 25.18 40.70
N PRO A 22 17.18 25.49 39.71
CA PRO A 22 15.97 24.71 39.49
C PRO A 22 16.35 23.25 39.17
N PRO A 23 15.50 22.26 39.52
CA PRO A 23 15.76 20.89 39.13
C PRO A 23 15.85 20.83 37.61
N ALA A 24 16.98 20.34 37.10
CA ALA A 24 17.11 19.98 35.71
C ALA A 24 16.08 18.87 35.43
N PHE A 25 14.97 19.22 34.78
CA PHE A 25 14.09 18.23 34.19
C PHE A 25 14.92 17.50 33.14
N ALA A 26 15.33 16.27 33.45
CA ALA A 26 15.83 15.36 32.44
C ALA A 26 14.71 15.19 31.42
N THR A 27 14.86 15.77 30.23
CA THR A 27 14.05 15.42 29.08
C THR A 27 14.23 13.93 28.90
N THR A 28 13.16 13.17 29.17
CA THR A 28 13.08 11.75 28.88
C THR A 28 13.59 11.56 27.47
N SER A 29 14.66 10.77 27.37
CA SER A 29 15.21 10.27 26.12
C SER A 29 14.10 10.02 25.11
N ASP A 30 14.11 10.74 23.99
CA ASP A 30 13.81 10.14 22.69
C ASP A 30 14.24 8.67 22.78
N GLU A 31 13.32 7.72 22.68
CA GLU A 31 13.66 6.30 22.72
C GLU A 31 14.74 6.04 21.67
N ALA A 32 15.98 5.93 22.13
CA ALA A 32 17.16 6.03 21.29
C ALA A 32 17.22 4.81 20.37
N GLY A 33 16.74 4.99 19.14
CA GLY A 33 16.82 3.96 18.10
C GLY A 33 15.59 3.79 17.23
N TYR A 34 14.46 4.46 17.50
CA TYR A 34 13.28 4.39 16.63
C TYR A 34 13.28 5.38 15.44
N ARG A 35 14.45 5.81 14.95
CA ARG A 35 14.49 6.58 13.69
C ARG A 35 14.15 5.67 12.52
N ALA A 36 13.23 6.09 11.66
CA ALA A 36 12.93 5.38 10.42
C ALA A 36 14.19 5.33 9.52
N GLN A 37 14.63 4.13 9.16
CA GLN A 37 15.72 3.90 8.23
C GLN A 37 15.20 3.85 6.79
N THR A 38 14.14 3.06 6.58
CA THR A 38 13.44 2.89 5.30
C THR A 38 11.95 2.72 5.55
N VAL A 39 11.13 3.35 4.71
CA VAL A 39 9.68 3.14 4.69
C VAL A 39 9.31 2.54 3.34
N THR A 40 8.59 1.43 3.34
CA THR A 40 8.03 0.81 2.13
C THR A 40 6.52 0.73 2.26
N LEU A 41 5.82 1.18 1.23
CA LEU A 41 4.37 1.04 1.12
C LEU A 41 4.06 0.17 -0.10
N ASP A 42 3.48 -1.00 0.13
CA ASP A 42 2.89 -1.82 -0.91
C ASP A 42 1.41 -1.46 -1.05
N ARG A 43 1.00 -1.06 -2.25
CA ARG A 43 -0.40 -0.79 -2.59
C ARG A 43 -0.89 -1.87 -3.54
N THR A 44 -1.91 -2.60 -3.13
CA THR A 44 -2.46 -3.76 -3.84
C THR A 44 -3.95 -3.61 -4.09
N GLY A 45 -4.44 -4.08 -5.22
CA GLY A 45 -5.88 -4.10 -5.55
C GLY A 45 -6.28 -3.05 -6.58
N GLY A 46 -7.49 -2.50 -6.42
CA GLY A 46 -8.14 -1.61 -7.39
C GLY A 46 -8.58 -2.34 -8.68
N TYR A 47 -9.26 -1.60 -9.57
CA TYR A 47 -9.94 -2.13 -10.77
C TYR A 47 -9.07 -2.97 -11.74
N ALA A 48 -7.75 -2.78 -11.74
CA ALA A 48 -6.82 -3.48 -12.62
C ALA A 48 -5.73 -4.26 -11.86
N GLY A 49 -5.88 -4.42 -10.54
CA GLY A 49 -5.00 -5.31 -9.83
C GLY A 49 -3.56 -4.84 -9.70
N LEU A 50 -3.39 -3.55 -9.42
CA LEU A 50 -2.05 -2.96 -9.33
C LEU A 50 -1.32 -3.55 -8.12
N HIS A 51 -0.04 -3.85 -8.30
CA HIS A 51 0.89 -4.16 -7.22
C HIS A 51 2.07 -3.18 -7.30
N LEU A 52 1.95 -2.08 -6.57
CA LEU A 52 2.92 -0.99 -6.58
C LEU A 52 3.65 -0.95 -5.25
N ARG A 53 4.97 -0.79 -5.30
CA ARG A 53 5.78 -0.48 -4.12
C ARG A 53 6.28 0.94 -4.21
N TYR A 54 6.05 1.71 -3.15
CA TYR A 54 6.67 3.00 -2.92
C TYR A 54 7.78 2.79 -1.90
N THR A 55 9.01 3.14 -2.26
CA THR A 55 10.15 3.13 -1.32
C THR A 55 10.53 4.56 -1.01
N VAL A 56 10.53 4.90 0.28
CA VAL A 56 10.94 6.21 0.78
C VAL A 56 12.22 6.02 1.58
N ASP A 57 13.30 6.61 1.07
CA ASP A 57 14.53 6.75 1.83
C ASP A 57 14.35 7.83 2.90
N SER A 58 14.83 7.55 4.11
CA SER A 58 14.65 8.42 5.29
C SER A 58 15.05 9.87 5.08
N ARG A 59 16.11 10.12 4.28
CA ARG A 59 16.59 11.48 3.96
C ARG A 59 15.71 12.25 2.96
N ALA A 60 14.96 11.55 2.11
CA ALA A 60 14.09 12.16 1.11
C ALA A 60 12.65 12.37 1.62
N GLY A 61 12.27 11.67 2.69
CA GLY A 61 10.93 11.68 3.26
C GLY A 61 10.86 12.21 4.69
N GLU A 62 11.70 13.17 5.10
CA GLU A 62 11.79 13.68 6.48
C GLU A 62 10.43 13.89 7.19
N PRO A 63 9.40 14.52 6.58
CA PRO A 63 8.08 14.65 7.22
C PRO A 63 7.40 13.31 7.52
N LEU A 64 7.52 12.35 6.59
CA LEU A 64 7.02 10.99 6.79
C LEU A 64 7.86 10.25 7.84
N ALA A 65 9.19 10.36 7.77
CA ALA A 65 10.11 9.71 8.69
C ALA A 65 9.88 10.17 10.14
N ALA A 66 9.58 11.44 10.35
CA ALA A 66 9.20 11.98 11.66
C ALA A 66 7.84 11.44 12.11
N ALA A 67 6.82 11.45 11.24
CA ALA A 67 5.47 10.99 11.57
C ALA A 67 5.43 9.52 12.01
N VAL A 68 6.16 8.63 11.33
CA VAL A 68 6.20 7.20 11.67
C VAL A 68 7.09 6.86 12.87
N THR A 69 7.84 7.84 13.39
CA THR A 69 8.72 7.70 14.56
C THR A 69 8.01 8.11 15.87
N THR A 70 6.75 8.50 15.83
CA THR A 70 6.00 8.85 17.05
C THR A 70 5.58 7.62 17.84
N THR A 71 5.40 7.77 19.14
CA THR A 71 4.88 6.71 20.03
C THR A 71 3.47 6.31 19.65
N GLU A 72 2.65 7.28 19.25
CA GLU A 72 1.27 7.11 18.81
C GLU A 72 1.21 6.25 17.55
N PHE A 73 2.07 6.53 16.57
CA PHE A 73 2.15 5.73 15.35
C PHE A 73 2.61 4.30 15.64
N ARG A 74 3.64 4.12 16.49
CA ARG A 74 4.11 2.78 16.88
C ARG A 74 3.02 1.97 17.60
N ALA A 75 2.12 2.64 18.32
CA ALA A 75 1.01 2.02 19.06
C ALA A 75 -0.21 1.67 18.20
N LEU A 76 -0.25 2.06 16.91
CA LEU A 76 -1.32 1.65 15.99
C LEU A 76 -1.45 0.13 15.91
N ALA A 77 -2.64 -0.36 15.56
CA ALA A 77 -2.84 -1.79 15.31
C ALA A 77 -2.04 -2.25 14.07
N ASP A 78 -1.72 -3.55 14.01
CA ASP A 78 -1.01 -4.11 12.86
C ASP A 78 -1.94 -4.46 11.70
N HIS A 79 -3.26 -4.47 11.92
CA HIS A 79 -4.26 -4.81 10.92
C HIS A 79 -5.51 -3.93 11.02
N TYR A 80 -5.87 -3.29 9.92
CA TYR A 80 -7.12 -2.56 9.70
C TYR A 80 -7.84 -3.21 8.50
N PRO A 81 -8.93 -3.96 8.73
CA PRO A 81 -9.55 -4.78 7.70
C PRO A 81 -10.16 -3.92 6.59
N THR A 82 -9.92 -4.32 5.34
CA THR A 82 -10.57 -3.70 4.19
C THR A 82 -11.99 -4.27 4.05
N PRO A 83 -13.06 -3.45 4.14
CA PRO A 83 -14.42 -3.96 4.15
C PRO A 83 -14.88 -4.53 2.80
N CYS A 84 -14.24 -4.20 1.67
CA CYS A 84 -14.63 -4.72 0.35
C CYS A 84 -13.54 -4.67 -0.74
N CYS A 85 -13.82 -5.40 -1.83
CA CYS A 85 -12.86 -5.95 -2.81
C CYS A 85 -12.38 -4.99 -3.91
N ASP A 86 -12.95 -3.79 -4.00
CA ASP A 86 -12.59 -2.77 -4.99
C ASP A 86 -11.68 -1.67 -4.40
N GLN A 87 -11.47 -1.68 -3.08
CA GLN A 87 -10.55 -0.77 -2.42
C GLN A 87 -9.11 -1.26 -2.52
N PHE A 88 -8.18 -0.31 -2.47
CA PHE A 88 -6.78 -0.64 -2.30
C PHE A 88 -6.52 -1.12 -0.86
N THR A 89 -5.80 -2.22 -0.75
CA THR A 89 -5.14 -2.63 0.48
C THR A 89 -3.71 -2.11 0.46
N TYR A 90 -3.25 -1.66 1.62
CA TYR A 90 -1.94 -1.07 1.85
C TYR A 90 -1.19 -1.89 2.88
N THR A 91 0.07 -2.21 2.60
CA THR A 91 1.00 -2.74 3.60
C THR A 91 2.12 -1.72 3.78
N LEU A 92 2.07 -1.00 4.89
CA LEU A 92 3.07 -0.02 5.27
C LEU A 92 4.08 -0.67 6.20
N THR A 93 5.34 -0.76 5.78
CA THR A 93 6.44 -1.33 6.57
C THR A 93 7.50 -0.26 6.85
N VAL A 94 7.81 -0.08 8.13
CA VAL A 94 8.84 0.83 8.62
C VAL A 94 9.93 0.02 9.28
N ARG A 95 11.17 0.14 8.79
CA ARG A 95 12.35 -0.41 9.46
C ARG A 95 13.02 0.71 10.25
N TYR A 96 13.32 0.46 11.52
CA TYR A 96 13.94 1.46 12.40
C TYR A 96 15.43 1.19 12.59
N THR A 97 16.17 2.21 13.02
CA THR A 97 17.62 2.11 13.26
C THR A 97 18.02 1.15 14.38
N ASN A 98 17.11 0.82 15.31
CA ASN A 98 17.31 -0.19 16.35
C ASN A 98 17.06 -1.63 15.85
N GLY A 99 16.72 -1.82 14.58
CA GLY A 99 16.42 -3.12 13.98
C GLY A 99 14.97 -3.56 14.11
N SER A 100 14.14 -2.85 14.88
CA SER A 100 12.70 -3.13 14.97
C SER A 100 12.00 -2.86 13.63
N VAL A 101 10.90 -3.58 13.39
CA VAL A 101 10.06 -3.40 12.19
C VAL A 101 8.62 -3.22 12.63
N LYS A 102 7.96 -2.17 12.13
CA LYS A 102 6.50 -2.01 12.21
C LYS A 102 5.92 -2.32 10.84
N SER A 103 4.95 -3.24 10.78
CA SER A 103 4.23 -3.54 9.55
C SER A 103 2.74 -3.42 9.84
N ILE A 104 2.04 -2.61 9.05
CA ILE A 104 0.60 -2.38 9.21
C ILE A 104 -0.06 -2.74 7.88
N GLU A 105 -0.97 -3.72 7.93
CA GLU A 105 -1.90 -4.02 6.85
C GLU A 105 -3.17 -3.18 7.03
N ALA A 106 -3.56 -2.45 6.00
CA ALA A 106 -4.57 -1.42 6.12
C ALA A 106 -5.46 -1.32 4.88
N GLY A 107 -6.76 -1.21 5.11
CA GLY A 107 -7.71 -0.65 4.15
C GLY A 107 -9.00 -0.27 4.86
N GLY A 108 -9.97 0.29 4.12
CA GLY A 108 -11.20 0.81 4.72
C GLY A 108 -10.98 2.08 5.53
N ASP A 109 -11.60 2.14 6.71
CA ASP A 109 -11.55 3.30 7.61
C ASP A 109 -10.23 3.28 8.42
N LEU A 110 -9.34 4.23 8.11
CA LEU A 110 -8.01 4.33 8.72
C LEU A 110 -7.95 5.47 9.74
N PRO A 111 -7.18 5.32 10.82
CA PRO A 111 -6.81 6.45 11.67
C PRO A 111 -6.06 7.52 10.87
N ASP A 112 -6.31 8.81 11.17
CA ASP A 112 -5.72 9.95 10.45
C ASP A 112 -4.19 9.87 10.35
N LEU A 113 -3.52 9.42 11.42
CA LEU A 113 -2.06 9.24 11.46
C LEU A 113 -1.56 8.23 10.42
N LEU A 114 -2.31 7.14 10.19
CA LEU A 114 -1.96 6.13 9.21
C LEU A 114 -2.28 6.59 7.80
N ALA A 115 -3.43 7.25 7.61
CA ALA A 115 -3.83 7.81 6.33
C ALA A 115 -2.81 8.86 5.83
N ASP A 116 -2.42 9.82 6.67
CA ASP A 116 -1.42 10.84 6.34
C ASP A 116 -0.04 10.21 6.01
N ALA A 117 0.36 9.17 6.74
CA ALA A 117 1.59 8.44 6.44
C ALA A 117 1.55 7.74 5.07
N ILE A 118 0.42 7.10 4.72
CA ILE A 118 0.22 6.48 3.40
C ILE A 118 0.27 7.53 2.30
N ASP A 119 -0.44 8.63 2.45
CA ASP A 119 -0.50 9.71 1.46
C ASP A 119 0.88 10.32 1.20
N ARG A 120 1.65 10.59 2.26
CA ARG A 120 3.04 11.05 2.13
C ARG A 120 3.93 10.02 1.45
N ALA A 121 3.81 8.75 1.80
CA ALA A 121 4.61 7.69 1.18
C ALA A 121 4.34 7.59 -0.33
N VAL A 122 3.09 7.74 -0.77
CA VAL A 122 2.74 7.81 -2.20
C VAL A 122 3.31 9.08 -2.84
N ALA A 123 3.28 10.22 -2.15
CA ALA A 123 3.72 11.51 -2.69
C ALA A 123 5.23 11.61 -2.90
N VAL A 124 6.05 11.08 -1.98
CA VAL A 124 7.52 11.22 -2.02
C VAL A 124 8.25 9.93 -2.38
N GLY A 125 7.58 8.78 -2.36
CA GLY A 125 8.20 7.49 -2.59
C GLY A 125 8.57 7.28 -4.05
N THR A 126 9.73 6.65 -4.27
CA THR A 126 10.07 6.15 -5.60
C THR A 126 9.14 4.98 -5.92
N GLN A 127 8.25 5.17 -6.89
CA GLN A 127 7.29 4.17 -7.31
C GLN A 127 7.95 3.13 -8.21
N ARG A 128 7.80 1.86 -7.86
CA ARG A 128 8.14 0.73 -8.71
C ARG A 128 6.95 -0.22 -8.80
N GLN A 129 6.62 -0.61 -10.01
CA GLN A 129 5.71 -1.73 -10.20
C GLN A 129 6.43 -3.01 -9.81
N ILE A 130 5.94 -3.68 -8.78
CA ILE A 130 6.47 -4.99 -8.41
C ILE A 130 5.75 -5.98 -9.30
N THR A 131 6.49 -6.68 -10.14
CA THR A 131 5.98 -7.84 -10.88
C THR A 131 5.55 -8.87 -9.84
N SER A 132 4.27 -8.84 -9.49
CA SER A 132 3.68 -9.82 -8.60
C SER A 132 3.62 -11.16 -9.33
N GLU A 133 4.06 -12.24 -8.68
CA GLU A 133 3.73 -13.59 -9.13
C GLU A 133 2.21 -13.86 -9.02
N ARG A 134 1.53 -13.12 -8.15
CA ARG A 134 0.09 -13.20 -7.98
C ARG A 134 -0.62 -12.59 -9.18
N ALA A 135 -1.70 -13.22 -9.58
CA ALA A 135 -2.62 -12.63 -10.52
C ALA A 135 -3.57 -11.68 -9.82
N SER A 136 -3.89 -10.60 -10.52
CA SER A 136 -5.02 -9.76 -10.24
C SER A 136 -5.63 -9.36 -11.59
N LEU A 137 -6.73 -10.03 -11.92
CA LEU A 137 -7.45 -9.87 -13.17
C LEU A 137 -8.87 -9.42 -12.89
N LEU A 138 -9.35 -8.46 -13.67
CA LEU A 138 -10.77 -8.14 -13.79
C LEU A 138 -11.30 -8.79 -15.05
N VAL A 139 -12.44 -9.47 -14.91
CA VAL A 139 -13.20 -10.03 -16.03
C VAL A 139 -14.51 -9.27 -16.15
N VAL A 140 -14.78 -8.72 -17.33
CA VAL A 140 -16.03 -8.03 -17.67
C VAL A 140 -16.75 -8.83 -18.74
N LEU A 141 -17.94 -9.33 -18.43
CA LEU A 141 -18.78 -10.13 -19.32
C LEU A 141 -19.99 -9.29 -19.79
N THR A 142 -20.26 -9.33 -21.10
CA THR A 142 -21.36 -8.60 -21.75
C THR A 142 -22.07 -9.49 -22.78
N GLY A 143 -23.22 -9.04 -23.27
CA GLY A 143 -23.93 -9.66 -24.41
C GLY A 143 -25.09 -10.59 -24.04
N SER A 144 -25.24 -10.99 -22.78
CA SER A 144 -26.33 -11.85 -22.28
C SER A 144 -27.29 -11.17 -21.31
N GLY A 145 -27.23 -9.84 -21.20
CA GLY A 145 -28.02 -9.05 -20.25
C GLY A 145 -27.26 -7.81 -19.79
N ALA A 146 -27.51 -7.37 -18.55
CA ALA A 146 -26.68 -6.36 -17.90
C ALA A 146 -25.21 -6.83 -17.81
N PRO A 147 -24.23 -5.95 -18.00
CA PRO A 147 -22.83 -6.31 -17.80
C PRO A 147 -22.58 -6.89 -16.41
N THR A 148 -21.84 -7.99 -16.34
CA THR A 148 -21.37 -8.57 -15.09
C THR A 148 -19.85 -8.51 -15.03
N TRP A 149 -19.30 -8.44 -13.83
CA TRP A 149 -17.86 -8.38 -13.64
C TRP A 149 -17.45 -9.03 -12.31
N TRP A 150 -16.22 -9.52 -12.26
CA TRP A 150 -15.61 -10.06 -11.05
C TRP A 150 -14.08 -9.94 -11.13
N THR A 151 -13.44 -9.94 -9.96
CA THR A 151 -11.99 -9.96 -9.86
C THR A 151 -11.47 -11.35 -9.50
N VAL A 152 -10.25 -11.64 -9.95
CA VAL A 152 -9.49 -12.84 -9.61
C VAL A 152 -8.21 -12.38 -8.93
N ASP A 153 -8.26 -12.30 -7.60
CA ASP A 153 -7.15 -11.86 -6.74
C ASP A 153 -6.59 -13.04 -5.95
N CYS A 154 -5.29 -13.31 -6.03
CA CYS A 154 -4.70 -14.43 -5.30
C CYS A 154 -4.16 -14.08 -3.91
N PRO A 155 -4.41 -14.93 -2.89
CA PRO A 155 -4.82 -16.35 -2.96
C PRO A 155 -6.33 -16.65 -2.67
N SER A 156 -7.28 -16.09 -3.43
CA SER A 156 -8.71 -16.44 -3.32
C SER A 156 -9.07 -17.78 -4.00
N ALA A 157 -10.29 -18.28 -3.76
CA ALA A 157 -10.84 -19.46 -4.44
C ALA A 157 -10.85 -19.31 -5.98
N SER A 158 -11.00 -18.09 -6.48
CA SER A 158 -10.97 -17.78 -7.92
C SER A 158 -9.62 -18.10 -8.58
N CYS A 159 -8.54 -18.29 -7.81
CA CYS A 159 -7.22 -18.64 -8.35
C CYS A 159 -7.16 -20.02 -9.01
N ALA A 160 -8.09 -20.92 -8.69
CA ALA A 160 -8.15 -22.24 -9.32
C ALA A 160 -8.34 -22.14 -10.85
N ALA A 161 -8.95 -21.06 -11.34
CA ALA A 161 -9.13 -20.81 -12.77
C ALA A 161 -7.83 -20.44 -13.50
N LEU A 162 -6.79 -20.02 -12.79
CA LEU A 162 -5.56 -19.49 -13.36
C LEU A 162 -4.56 -20.60 -13.68
N THR A 163 -4.82 -21.32 -14.77
CA THR A 163 -3.98 -22.43 -15.23
C THR A 163 -3.13 -22.03 -16.45
N PRO A 164 -1.97 -22.67 -16.68
CA PRO A 164 -1.19 -22.43 -17.91
C PRO A 164 -2.01 -22.59 -19.20
N ALA A 165 -3.01 -23.49 -19.20
CA ALA A 165 -3.94 -23.67 -20.30
C ALA A 165 -4.80 -22.43 -20.53
N VAL A 166 -5.38 -21.85 -19.48
CA VAL A 166 -6.11 -20.57 -19.57
C VAL A 166 -5.19 -19.45 -20.03
N ARG A 167 -3.94 -19.39 -19.54
CA ARG A 167 -2.97 -18.37 -19.98
C ARG A 167 -2.73 -18.40 -21.48
N ALA A 168 -2.63 -19.61 -22.05
CA ALA A 168 -2.43 -19.80 -23.48
C ALA A 168 -3.60 -19.29 -24.34
N THR A 169 -4.76 -18.99 -23.74
CA THR A 169 -5.92 -18.44 -24.45
C THR A 169 -5.87 -16.92 -24.63
N PHE A 170 -5.03 -16.17 -23.92
CA PHE A 170 -5.05 -14.70 -24.03
C PHE A 170 -4.65 -14.14 -25.39
N PRO A 171 -3.66 -14.69 -26.11
CA PRO A 171 -3.40 -14.28 -27.48
C PRO A 171 -4.66 -14.40 -28.34
N PRO A 172 -4.93 -13.42 -29.24
CA PRO A 172 -6.10 -13.47 -30.10
C PRO A 172 -5.97 -14.62 -31.12
N VAL A 173 -7.11 -15.08 -31.64
CA VAL A 173 -7.10 -15.99 -32.78
C VAL A 173 -6.45 -15.26 -33.99
N PRO A 174 -5.47 -15.87 -34.67
CA PRO A 174 -4.89 -15.27 -35.88
C PRO A 174 -5.96 -15.00 -36.94
N ALA A 175 -5.87 -13.85 -37.62
CA ALA A 175 -6.88 -13.45 -38.62
C ALA A 175 -7.06 -14.48 -39.75
N GLU A 176 -5.98 -15.16 -40.13
CA GLU A 176 -5.95 -16.16 -41.21
C GLU A 176 -6.19 -17.61 -40.72
N ALA A 177 -6.56 -17.79 -39.45
CA ALA A 177 -6.87 -19.12 -38.94
C ALA A 177 -8.08 -19.72 -39.68
N PRO A 178 -8.04 -20.99 -40.09
CA PRO A 178 -9.13 -21.63 -40.83
C PRO A 178 -10.31 -21.96 -39.90
N CYS A 179 -11.10 -20.95 -39.56
CA CYS A 179 -12.20 -21.04 -38.60
C CYS A 179 -13.55 -21.20 -39.28
N THR A 180 -14.40 -22.06 -38.71
CA THR A 180 -15.80 -22.18 -39.16
C THR A 180 -16.58 -20.89 -38.86
N ARG A 181 -17.60 -20.59 -39.67
CA ARG A 181 -18.46 -19.41 -39.54
C ARG A 181 -19.70 -19.69 -38.68
N ILE A 182 -19.49 -20.23 -37.48
CA ILE A 182 -20.57 -20.58 -36.54
C ILE A 182 -20.77 -19.44 -35.55
N TYR A 183 -22.03 -19.09 -35.26
CA TYR A 183 -22.37 -18.14 -34.21
C TYR A 183 -22.65 -18.88 -32.90
N GLY A 184 -21.76 -18.72 -31.91
CA GLY A 184 -21.88 -19.37 -30.61
C GLY A 184 -22.77 -18.60 -29.63
N GLY A 185 -22.95 -17.29 -29.85
CA GLY A 185 -23.80 -16.43 -29.03
C GLY A 185 -23.28 -14.99 -28.95
N PRO A 186 -24.05 -14.10 -28.31
CA PRO A 186 -23.72 -12.68 -28.23
C PRO A 186 -22.63 -12.35 -27.20
N GLN A 187 -22.22 -13.32 -26.38
CA GLN A 187 -21.34 -13.07 -25.25
C GLN A 187 -19.96 -12.56 -25.68
N ARG A 188 -19.45 -11.58 -24.93
CA ARG A 188 -18.09 -11.06 -25.03
C ARG A 188 -17.51 -10.92 -23.65
N ALA A 189 -16.24 -11.26 -23.48
CA ALA A 189 -15.52 -11.04 -22.24
C ALA A 189 -14.28 -10.18 -22.49
N HIS A 190 -13.99 -9.26 -21.58
CA HIS A 190 -12.74 -8.50 -21.54
C HIS A 190 -12.02 -8.84 -20.24
N VAL A 191 -10.80 -9.35 -20.37
CA VAL A 191 -9.93 -9.70 -19.24
C VAL A 191 -8.79 -8.70 -19.21
N LEU A 192 -8.65 -7.99 -18.10
CA LEU A 192 -7.62 -6.97 -17.91
C LEU A 192 -6.95 -7.13 -16.55
N GLY A 193 -5.66 -6.81 -16.47
CA GLY A 193 -4.92 -6.78 -15.21
C GLY A 193 -3.51 -7.32 -15.35
N TYR A 194 -3.04 -8.03 -14.33
CA TYR A 194 -1.70 -8.61 -14.29
C TYR A 194 -1.72 -10.07 -13.87
N TRP A 195 -0.83 -10.87 -14.46
CA TRP A 195 -0.57 -12.24 -14.01
C TRP A 195 0.89 -12.60 -14.22
N SER A 196 1.58 -13.00 -13.16
CA SER A 196 3.01 -13.38 -13.19
C SER A 196 3.89 -12.29 -13.80
N GLY A 197 3.66 -11.03 -13.40
CA GLY A 197 4.40 -9.86 -13.89
C GLY A 197 4.04 -9.38 -15.31
N GLU A 198 3.19 -10.10 -16.03
CA GLU A 198 2.76 -9.72 -17.38
C GLU A 198 1.42 -8.99 -17.34
N ARG A 199 1.29 -7.91 -18.12
CA ARG A 199 0.02 -7.21 -18.31
C ARG A 199 -0.86 -8.02 -19.24
N ILE A 200 -2.07 -8.33 -18.79
CA ILE A 200 -3.09 -8.99 -19.59
C ILE A 200 -4.11 -7.95 -20.04
N ASP A 201 -4.42 -7.96 -21.33
CA ASP A 201 -5.51 -7.22 -21.96
C ASP A 201 -6.03 -8.08 -23.13
N ALA A 202 -7.04 -8.90 -22.85
CA ALA A 202 -7.53 -9.92 -23.77
C ALA A 202 -9.05 -9.82 -23.94
N THR A 203 -9.49 -9.79 -25.20
CA THR A 203 -10.92 -9.86 -25.54
C THR A 203 -11.26 -11.26 -26.05
N PHE A 204 -12.40 -11.78 -25.60
CA PHE A 204 -12.99 -13.03 -26.04
C PHE A 204 -14.37 -12.76 -26.63
N ASN A 205 -14.73 -13.53 -27.65
CA ASN A 205 -16.06 -13.51 -28.26
C ASN A 205 -16.44 -14.94 -28.66
N ARG A 206 -17.68 -15.14 -29.13
CA ARG A 206 -18.17 -16.45 -29.58
C ARG A 206 -18.55 -16.41 -31.06
N LEU A 207 -17.77 -15.68 -31.86
CA LEU A 207 -17.99 -15.49 -33.30
C LEU A 207 -16.99 -16.36 -34.10
N GLY A 208 -17.44 -17.53 -34.54
CA GLY A 208 -16.65 -18.49 -35.29
C GLY A 208 -16.08 -19.62 -34.43
N GLY A 209 -15.76 -20.75 -35.05
CA GLY A 209 -15.38 -21.98 -34.34
C GLY A 209 -14.13 -21.84 -33.48
N CYS A 210 -13.12 -21.09 -33.93
CA CYS A 210 -11.89 -20.91 -33.16
C CYS A 210 -12.10 -20.04 -31.92
N GLU A 211 -12.89 -18.96 -32.02
CA GLU A 211 -13.19 -18.09 -30.88
C GLU A 211 -14.08 -18.82 -29.86
N ILE A 212 -15.01 -19.66 -30.33
CA ILE A 212 -15.78 -20.56 -29.45
C ILE A 212 -14.85 -21.53 -28.73
N ALA A 213 -13.93 -22.20 -29.44
CA ALA A 213 -12.99 -23.13 -28.81
C ALA A 213 -12.06 -22.43 -27.80
N ARG A 214 -11.60 -21.21 -28.12
CA ARG A 214 -10.79 -20.37 -27.25
C ARG A 214 -11.56 -19.93 -26.01
N TRP A 215 -12.83 -19.56 -26.17
CA TRP A 215 -13.75 -19.27 -25.07
C TRP A 215 -13.91 -20.47 -24.15
N ASP A 216 -14.18 -21.65 -24.70
CA ASP A 216 -14.41 -22.88 -23.93
C ASP A 216 -13.17 -23.28 -23.13
N ALA A 217 -11.98 -23.12 -23.71
CA ALA A 217 -10.70 -23.32 -23.02
C ALA A 217 -10.45 -22.31 -21.88
N ALA A 218 -11.01 -21.10 -21.98
CA ALA A 218 -10.95 -20.06 -20.95
C ALA A 218 -12.14 -20.09 -19.97
N SER A 219 -13.08 -21.02 -20.13
CA SER A 219 -14.38 -21.01 -19.43
C SER A 219 -14.27 -20.99 -17.91
N GLY A 220 -13.25 -21.63 -17.33
CA GLY A 220 -12.99 -21.57 -15.89
C GLY A 220 -12.73 -20.16 -15.37
N LEU A 221 -12.13 -19.29 -16.18
CA LEU A 221 -11.90 -17.87 -15.88
C LEU A 221 -13.09 -17.00 -16.28
N LEU A 222 -13.79 -17.33 -17.38
CA LEU A 222 -14.88 -16.54 -17.96
C LEU A 222 -16.26 -16.84 -17.35
N THR A 223 -16.34 -17.81 -16.45
CA THR A 223 -17.56 -18.11 -15.68
C THR A 223 -17.50 -17.36 -14.36
N PRO A 224 -18.54 -16.58 -14.00
CA PRO A 224 -18.61 -15.96 -12.68
C PRO A 224 -18.44 -17.00 -11.57
N PRO A 225 -17.69 -16.69 -10.50
CA PRO A 225 -17.58 -17.60 -9.36
C PRO A 225 -18.96 -17.85 -8.74
N ALA A 226 -19.14 -19.02 -8.13
CA ALA A 226 -20.35 -19.29 -7.34
C ALA A 226 -20.44 -18.26 -6.19
N ALA A 227 -21.64 -17.72 -5.98
CA ALA A 227 -21.94 -16.77 -4.91
C ALA A 227 -21.86 -17.41 -3.52
#